data_AF-A0A948FQA3-F1
#
_entry.id   AF-A0A948FQA3-F1
#
_cell.length_a   1.000
_cell.length_b   1.000
_cell.length_c   1.000
_cell.angle_alpha   90.00
_cell.angle_beta   90.00
_cell.angle_gamma   90.00
#
_symmetry.space_group_name_H-M   'P 1'
#
loop_
_entity.id
_entity.type
_entity.pdbx_description
1 polymer ?
#
loop_
_entity_poly.entity_id
_entity_poly.type
_entity_poly.pdbx_seq_one_letter_code
_entity_poly.pdbx_strand_id
1 'polypeptide(L)'
;MDEKMLQKAQKILSENEESKIQILEFTLASYADINHILGDRKADYILIDIGVNLEHFKDPSRGFSIKSNADLDMRYNQNATKSASTIINSYSLQELSKIFQEYGDFAEKKADELAQAICKERKHSPIQDTFGLKTILNSCGLGEKAAAVIFQAIRVETNDELENLKKFLEVFPDCLTSG
;
A
#
# COMPACT_ATOMS: atom_id res chain seq x y z
N MET A 1 -9.56 1.03 5.13
CA MET A 1 -9.45 -0.44 5.23
C MET A 1 -10.28 -1.08 4.13
N ASP A 2 -9.96 -2.31 3.72
CA ASP A 2 -10.67 -3.01 2.62
C ASP A 2 -11.77 -3.93 3.18
N GLU A 3 -13.04 -3.53 3.00
CA GLU A 3 -14.22 -4.28 3.46
C GLU A 3 -14.36 -5.65 2.80
N LYS A 4 -13.97 -5.78 1.53
CA LYS A 4 -14.09 -7.04 0.78
C LYS A 4 -13.17 -8.11 1.38
N MET A 5 -11.99 -7.70 1.86
CA MET A 5 -11.06 -8.61 2.51
C MET A 5 -11.60 -9.14 3.84
N LEU A 6 -12.26 -8.28 4.64
CA LEU A 6 -12.89 -8.70 5.89
C LEU A 6 -14.02 -9.70 5.66
N GLN A 7 -14.91 -9.41 4.70
CA GLN A 7 -16.01 -10.30 4.33
C GLN A 7 -15.51 -11.68 3.86
N LYS A 8 -14.42 -11.69 3.10
CA LYS A 8 -13.78 -12.94 2.64
C LYS A 8 -13.23 -13.75 3.81
N ALA A 9 -12.55 -13.11 4.76
CA ALA A 9 -12.01 -13.79 5.94
C ALA A 9 -13.13 -14.41 6.80
N GLN A 10 -14.23 -13.67 7.01
CA GLN A 10 -15.41 -14.16 7.71
C GLN A 10 -15.98 -15.42 7.07
N LYS A 11 -16.13 -15.41 5.74
CA LYS A 11 -16.63 -16.56 4.99
C LYS A 11 -15.73 -17.79 5.17
N ILE A 12 -14.42 -17.66 4.94
CA ILE A 12 -13.47 -18.78 5.03
C ILE A 12 -13.46 -19.41 6.42
N LEU A 13 -13.50 -18.59 7.48
CA LEU A 13 -13.43 -19.09 8.85
C LEU A 13 -14.76 -19.65 9.35
N SER A 14 -15.91 -19.19 8.82
CA SER A 14 -17.21 -19.79 9.11
C SER A 14 -17.42 -21.17 8.48
N GLU A 15 -16.76 -21.44 7.35
CA GLU A 15 -16.88 -22.70 6.60
C GLU A 15 -15.88 -23.78 7.09
N ASN A 16 -14.98 -23.44 8.04
CA ASN A 16 -13.92 -24.34 8.50
C ASN A 16 -14.25 -25.01 9.84
N GLU A 17 -14.94 -26.15 9.77
CA GLU A 17 -15.41 -26.94 10.93
C GLU A 17 -14.28 -27.56 11.78
N GLU A 18 -13.03 -27.62 11.29
CA GLU A 18 -11.89 -28.18 12.03
C GLU A 18 -11.20 -27.18 12.98
N SER A 19 -11.60 -25.91 12.96
CA SER A 19 -10.95 -24.88 13.77
C SER A 19 -11.33 -25.02 15.26
N LYS A 20 -10.33 -25.27 16.13
CA LYS A 20 -10.49 -25.29 17.60
C LYS A 20 -10.66 -23.88 18.21
N ILE A 21 -11.25 -22.96 17.47
CA ILE A 21 -11.40 -21.56 17.87
C ILE A 21 -12.70 -21.44 18.67
N GLN A 22 -12.61 -20.99 19.93
CA GLN A 22 -13.81 -20.81 20.77
C GLN A 22 -14.53 -19.50 20.48
N ILE A 23 -13.78 -18.42 20.22
CA ILE A 23 -14.30 -17.07 19.98
C ILE A 23 -13.52 -16.46 18.83
N LEU A 24 -14.24 -15.84 17.89
CA LEU A 24 -13.67 -15.16 16.75
C LEU A 24 -14.32 -13.77 16.61
N GLU A 25 -13.50 -12.73 16.72
CA GLU A 25 -13.91 -11.33 16.56
C GLU A 25 -13.28 -10.77 15.28
N PHE A 26 -14.08 -10.03 14.50
CA PHE A 26 -13.64 -9.37 13.29
C PHE A 26 -13.83 -7.87 13.43
N THR A 27 -12.79 -7.09 13.16
CA THR A 27 -12.84 -5.63 13.23
C THR A 27 -12.30 -5.04 11.94
N LEU A 28 -13.06 -4.12 11.34
CA LEU A 28 -12.60 -3.31 10.22
C LEU A 28 -11.86 -2.07 10.75
N ALA A 29 -10.59 -2.23 11.09
CA ALA A 29 -9.76 -1.13 11.60
C ALA A 29 -8.30 -1.28 11.13
N SER A 30 -7.55 -0.18 11.14
CA SER A 30 -6.10 -0.25 10.88
C SER A 30 -5.42 -0.97 12.03
N TYR A 31 -4.43 -1.80 11.74
CA TYR A 31 -3.59 -2.38 12.79
C TYR A 31 -2.81 -1.31 13.57
N ALA A 32 -2.65 -0.11 13.01
CA ALA A 32 -2.08 1.05 13.72
C ALA A 32 -2.90 1.45 14.96
N ASP A 33 -4.18 1.09 15.00
CA ASP A 33 -5.11 1.40 16.10
C ASP A 33 -5.30 0.19 17.06
N ILE A 34 -4.32 -0.70 17.14
CA ILE A 34 -4.43 -1.97 17.90
C ILE A 34 -4.80 -1.76 19.37
N ASN A 35 -4.32 -0.68 20.00
CA ASN A 35 -4.67 -0.29 21.36
C ASN A 35 -6.18 -0.03 21.51
N HIS A 36 -6.82 0.59 20.51
CA HIS A 36 -8.26 0.82 20.50
C HIS A 36 -9.05 -0.45 20.20
N ILE A 37 -8.53 -1.32 19.33
CA ILE A 37 -9.16 -2.61 18.99
C ILE A 37 -9.19 -3.54 20.20
N LEU A 38 -8.08 -3.61 20.95
CA LEU A 38 -7.99 -4.43 22.15
C LEU A 38 -8.72 -3.82 23.35
N GLY A 39 -8.77 -2.48 23.45
CA GLY A 39 -9.25 -1.79 24.64
C GLY A 39 -8.33 -2.05 25.82
N ASP A 40 -8.90 -2.46 26.95
CA ASP A 40 -8.12 -2.83 28.16
C ASP A 40 -7.52 -4.25 28.09
N ARG A 41 -7.80 -5.01 27.02
CA ARG A 41 -7.30 -6.38 26.84
C ARG A 41 -5.83 -6.37 26.39
N LYS A 42 -5.10 -7.43 26.74
CA LYS A 42 -3.75 -7.73 26.23
C LYS A 42 -3.74 -9.07 25.52
N ALA A 43 -2.88 -9.19 24.52
CA ALA A 43 -2.70 -10.42 23.76
C ALA A 43 -1.42 -11.15 24.17
N ASP A 44 -1.42 -12.48 24.15
CA ASP A 44 -0.19 -13.27 24.34
C ASP A 44 0.68 -13.24 23.09
N TYR A 45 0.04 -13.18 21.92
CA TYR A 45 0.70 -13.12 20.63
C TYR A 45 -0.06 -12.16 19.71
N ILE A 46 0.70 -11.39 18.95
CA ILE A 46 0.17 -10.53 17.89
C ILE A 46 0.93 -10.88 16.61
N LEU A 47 0.19 -11.20 15.56
CA LEU A 47 0.72 -11.45 14.23
C LEU A 47 0.20 -10.36 13.29
N ILE A 48 1.10 -9.73 12.55
CA ILE A 48 0.75 -8.80 11.48
C ILE A 48 1.40 -9.28 10.18
N ASP A 49 0.56 -9.44 9.17
CA ASP A 49 1.00 -9.63 7.79
C ASP A 49 1.01 -8.26 7.10
N ILE A 50 2.21 -7.77 6.77
CA ILE A 50 2.42 -6.44 6.19
C ILE A 50 2.56 -6.59 4.69
N GLY A 51 1.64 -5.96 3.96
CA GLY A 51 1.74 -5.80 2.52
C GLY A 51 0.39 -5.86 1.85
N VAL A 52 0.45 -6.07 0.54
CA VAL A 52 -0.72 -6.11 -0.33
C VAL A 52 -1.23 -7.55 -0.45
N ASN A 53 -2.53 -7.74 -0.24
CA ASN A 53 -3.17 -9.04 -0.47
C ASN A 53 -3.10 -9.42 -1.96
N LEU A 54 -2.84 -10.70 -2.27
CA LEU A 54 -2.82 -11.22 -3.65
C LEU A 54 -4.10 -10.90 -4.43
N GLU A 55 -5.25 -10.84 -3.76
CA GLU A 55 -6.53 -10.49 -4.37
C GLU A 55 -6.54 -9.09 -4.99
N HIS A 56 -5.78 -8.14 -4.43
CA HIS A 56 -5.61 -6.82 -5.03
C HIS A 56 -4.87 -6.87 -6.37
N PHE A 57 -3.98 -7.85 -6.57
CA PHE A 57 -3.33 -8.08 -7.86
C PHE A 57 -4.20 -8.86 -8.84
N LYS A 58 -5.19 -9.61 -8.36
CA LYS A 58 -6.12 -10.37 -9.21
C LYS A 58 -7.19 -9.49 -9.85
N ASP A 59 -7.55 -8.38 -9.21
CA ASP A 59 -8.46 -7.37 -9.76
C ASP A 59 -7.66 -6.29 -10.50
N PRO A 60 -7.61 -6.32 -11.85
CA PRO A 60 -6.80 -5.35 -12.60
C PRO A 60 -7.25 -3.92 -12.35
N SER A 61 -8.55 -3.69 -12.12
CA SER A 61 -9.13 -2.33 -11.95
C SER A 61 -8.56 -1.57 -10.75
N ARG A 62 -7.92 -2.28 -9.81
CA ARG A 62 -7.31 -1.69 -8.61
C ARG A 62 -5.94 -1.03 -8.87
N GLY A 63 -5.32 -1.27 -10.04
CA GLY A 63 -4.09 -0.59 -10.43
C GLY A 63 -2.81 -1.06 -9.73
N PHE A 64 -2.83 -2.20 -9.02
CA PHE A 64 -1.63 -2.73 -8.33
C PHE A 64 -0.66 -3.47 -9.27
N SER A 65 -1.15 -3.99 -10.40
CA SER A 65 -0.34 -4.79 -11.34
C SER A 65 0.37 -3.91 -12.37
N ILE A 66 1.67 -4.17 -12.59
CA ILE A 66 2.44 -3.57 -13.70
C ILE A 66 2.30 -4.34 -15.03
N LYS A 67 1.55 -5.45 -15.02
CA LYS A 67 1.38 -6.35 -16.19
C LYS A 67 0.08 -6.09 -16.94
N SER A 68 -0.87 -5.40 -16.30
CA SER A 68 -2.20 -5.13 -16.86
C SER A 68 -2.45 -3.63 -16.79
N ASN A 69 -3.06 -3.07 -17.84
CA ASN A 69 -3.43 -1.66 -17.81
C ASN A 69 -4.71 -1.47 -16.99
N ALA A 70 -4.71 -0.43 -16.17
CA ALA A 70 -5.87 0.00 -15.38
C ALA A 70 -5.62 1.40 -14.83
N ASP A 71 -6.66 2.02 -14.28
CA ASP A 71 -6.54 3.28 -13.57
C ASP A 71 -5.47 3.19 -12.47
N LEU A 72 -4.68 4.25 -12.35
CA LEU A 72 -3.60 4.37 -11.39
C LEU A 72 -4.17 4.70 -9.99
N ASP A 73 -4.79 3.70 -9.35
CA ASP A 73 -5.46 3.85 -8.06
C ASP A 73 -4.57 3.44 -6.87
N MET A 74 -4.30 2.15 -6.72
CA MET A 74 -3.51 1.52 -5.64
C MET A 74 -3.99 1.76 -4.21
N ARG A 75 -5.18 2.34 -3.97
CA ARG A 75 -5.73 2.48 -2.61
C ARG A 75 -6.26 1.14 -2.10
N TYR A 76 -5.93 0.81 -0.84
CA TYR A 76 -6.62 -0.23 -0.08
C TYR A 76 -8.03 0.22 0.29
N ASN A 77 -8.17 1.49 0.71
CA ASN A 77 -9.46 2.12 0.97
C ASN A 77 -9.89 2.96 -0.24
N GLN A 78 -10.85 2.48 -1.03
CA GLN A 78 -11.34 3.22 -2.20
C GLN A 78 -12.06 4.55 -1.84
N ASN A 79 -12.44 4.72 -0.58
CA ASN A 79 -13.01 5.98 -0.09
C ASN A 79 -11.95 7.02 0.31
N ALA A 80 -10.66 6.66 0.34
CA ALA A 80 -9.58 7.61 0.63
C ALA A 80 -9.38 8.59 -0.53
N THR A 81 -9.04 9.84 -0.24
CA THR A 81 -8.90 10.89 -1.27
C THR A 81 -7.57 10.84 -2.02
N LYS A 82 -6.52 10.29 -1.40
CA LYS A 82 -5.17 10.19 -1.96
C LYS A 82 -5.00 8.88 -2.73
N SER A 83 -5.07 8.92 -4.07
CA SER A 83 -4.72 7.79 -4.94
C SER A 83 -3.30 7.90 -5.50
N ALA A 84 -2.78 6.83 -6.09
CA ALA A 84 -1.51 6.85 -6.81
C ALA A 84 -1.51 7.90 -7.94
N SER A 85 -2.62 8.02 -8.69
CA SER A 85 -2.81 9.08 -9.69
C SER A 85 -2.76 10.48 -9.05
N THR A 86 -3.38 10.67 -7.89
CA THR A 86 -3.28 11.95 -7.16
C THR A 86 -1.82 12.27 -6.85
N ILE A 87 -1.07 11.34 -6.24
CA ILE A 87 0.34 11.52 -5.89
C ILE A 87 1.16 11.88 -7.13
N ILE A 88 1.07 11.07 -8.18
CA ILE A 88 1.85 11.26 -9.42
C ILE A 88 1.54 12.60 -10.11
N ASN A 89 0.29 13.06 -10.05
CA ASN A 89 -0.11 14.28 -10.75
C ASN A 89 0.01 15.56 -9.90
N SER A 90 0.03 15.48 -8.57
CA SER A 90 0.02 16.67 -7.70
C SER A 90 1.32 16.89 -6.92
N TYR A 91 2.07 15.85 -6.55
CA TYR A 91 3.27 16.00 -5.72
C TYR A 91 4.35 16.76 -6.49
N SER A 92 5.11 17.60 -5.80
CA SER A 92 6.28 18.28 -6.36
C SER A 92 7.36 17.28 -6.78
N LEU A 93 8.34 17.76 -7.57
CA LEU A 93 9.51 16.97 -7.94
C LEU A 93 10.24 16.44 -6.72
N GLN A 94 10.41 17.28 -5.69
CA GLN A 94 11.11 16.94 -4.45
C GLN A 94 10.35 15.86 -3.68
N GLU A 95 9.03 15.96 -3.59
CA GLU A 95 8.20 14.95 -2.91
C GLU A 95 8.24 13.60 -3.65
N LEU A 96 8.16 13.60 -4.99
CA LEU A 96 8.28 12.36 -5.78
C LEU A 96 9.67 11.74 -5.66
N SER A 97 10.72 12.54 -5.76
CA SER A 97 12.10 12.07 -5.60
C SER A 97 12.30 11.46 -4.21
N LYS A 98 11.81 12.13 -3.17
CA LYS A 98 11.85 11.62 -1.80
C LYS A 98 11.19 10.25 -1.67
N ILE A 99 10.00 10.06 -2.22
CA ILE A 99 9.31 8.75 -2.22
C ILE A 99 10.17 7.66 -2.89
N PHE A 100 10.74 7.96 -4.06
CA PHE A 100 11.55 6.98 -4.80
C PHE A 100 12.86 6.63 -4.08
N GLN A 101 13.42 7.57 -3.32
CA GLN A 101 14.59 7.31 -2.47
C GLN A 101 14.19 6.50 -1.23
N GLU A 102 13.23 6.99 -0.45
CA GLU A 102 12.89 6.43 0.86
C GLU A 102 12.20 5.06 0.77
N TYR A 103 11.33 4.86 -0.22
CA TYR A 103 10.53 3.64 -0.33
C TYR A 103 10.95 2.75 -1.50
N GLY A 104 11.77 3.27 -2.42
CA GLY A 104 12.26 2.54 -3.58
C GLY A 104 13.76 2.28 -3.60
N ASP A 105 14.52 2.77 -2.61
CA ASP A 105 15.98 2.64 -2.50
C ASP A 105 16.75 3.13 -3.75
N PHE A 106 16.17 4.06 -4.52
CA PHE A 106 16.85 4.65 -5.67
C PHE A 106 17.87 5.68 -5.21
N ALA A 107 19.06 5.67 -5.82
CA ALA A 107 20.04 6.73 -5.63
C ALA A 107 19.44 8.10 -6.03
N GLU A 108 19.75 9.16 -5.26
CA GLU A 108 19.20 10.51 -5.40
C GLU A 108 19.15 11.00 -6.86
N LYS A 109 20.27 10.91 -7.59
CA LYS A 109 20.34 11.31 -9.01
C LYS A 109 19.30 10.59 -9.87
N LYS A 110 19.06 9.30 -9.62
CA LYS A 110 18.10 8.52 -10.40
C LYS A 110 16.66 8.83 -9.99
N ALA A 111 16.41 9.01 -8.70
CA ALA A 111 15.11 9.42 -8.20
C ALA A 111 14.68 10.79 -8.77
N ASP A 112 15.61 11.75 -8.81
CA ASP A 112 15.40 13.07 -9.41
C ASP A 112 15.10 12.98 -10.91
N GLU A 113 15.85 12.16 -11.66
CA GLU A 113 15.62 11.93 -13.09
C GLU A 113 14.19 11.40 -13.34
N LEU A 114 13.72 10.45 -12.52
CA LEU A 114 12.38 9.88 -12.64
C LEU A 114 11.29 10.88 -12.27
N ALA A 115 11.47 11.60 -11.16
CA ALA A 115 10.54 12.64 -10.74
C ALA A 115 10.41 13.75 -11.78
N GLN A 116 11.54 14.14 -12.41
CA GLN A 116 11.55 15.10 -13.52
C GLN A 116 10.78 14.60 -14.73
N ALA A 117 10.98 13.35 -15.13
CA ALA A 117 10.28 12.76 -16.27
C ALA A 117 8.75 12.74 -16.04
N ILE A 118 8.31 12.33 -14.85
CA ILE A 118 6.89 12.35 -14.45
C ILE A 118 6.34 13.78 -14.46
N CYS A 119 7.05 14.72 -13.83
CA CYS A 119 6.65 16.13 -13.77
C CYS A 119 6.61 16.79 -15.15
N LYS A 120 7.46 16.36 -16.09
CA LYS A 120 7.45 16.82 -17.47
C LYS A 120 6.24 16.27 -18.21
N GLU A 121 6.00 14.96 -18.13
CA GLU A 121 4.92 14.30 -18.86
C GLU A 121 3.55 14.82 -18.43
N ARG A 122 3.32 14.96 -17.11
CA ARG A 122 2.02 15.42 -16.58
C ARG A 122 1.65 16.86 -16.98
N LYS A 123 2.60 17.68 -17.46
CA LYS A 123 2.32 19.00 -18.02
C LYS A 123 1.65 18.92 -19.39
N HIS A 124 1.86 17.82 -20.11
CA HIS A 124 1.26 17.56 -21.42
C HIS A 124 -0.08 16.85 -21.28
N SER A 125 -0.14 15.78 -20.48
CA SER A 125 -1.37 15.06 -20.18
C SER A 125 -1.31 14.44 -18.78
N PRO A 126 -2.41 14.45 -17.99
CA PRO A 126 -2.46 13.73 -16.73
C PRO A 126 -2.11 12.24 -16.91
N ILE A 127 -1.38 11.69 -15.96
CA ILE A 127 -1.00 10.27 -15.93
C ILE A 127 -2.12 9.52 -15.20
N GLN A 128 -3.00 8.86 -15.95
CA GLN A 128 -4.23 8.27 -15.41
C GLN A 128 -4.14 6.77 -15.17
N ASP A 129 -3.26 6.06 -15.88
CA ASP A 129 -3.21 4.59 -15.89
C ASP A 129 -1.82 4.02 -15.62
N THR A 130 -1.77 2.73 -15.31
CA THR A 130 -0.54 2.01 -14.97
C THR A 130 0.42 1.95 -16.16
N PHE A 131 -0.06 1.83 -17.39
CA PHE A 131 0.81 1.79 -18.56
C PHE A 131 1.41 3.15 -18.91
N GLY A 132 0.69 4.25 -18.69
CA GLY A 132 1.21 5.61 -18.82
C GLY A 132 2.40 5.83 -17.91
N LEU A 133 2.26 5.51 -16.62
CA LEU A 133 3.39 5.57 -15.68
C LEU A 133 4.52 4.64 -16.09
N LYS A 134 4.23 3.36 -16.42
CA LYS A 134 5.24 2.39 -16.84
C LYS A 134 6.02 2.87 -18.06
N THR A 135 5.36 3.51 -19.03
CA THR A 135 6.00 4.02 -20.25
C THR A 135 7.01 5.12 -19.93
N ILE A 136 6.66 6.04 -19.01
CA ILE A 136 7.59 7.09 -18.55
C ILE A 136 8.81 6.46 -17.89
N LEU A 137 8.62 5.53 -16.96
CA LEU A 137 9.72 4.86 -16.25
C LEU A 137 10.63 4.10 -17.21
N ASN A 138 10.06 3.40 -18.19
CA ASN A 138 10.80 2.70 -19.22
C ASN A 138 11.62 3.67 -20.11
N SER A 139 11.08 4.86 -20.40
CA SER A 139 11.80 5.89 -21.17
C SER A 139 13.05 6.41 -20.45
N CYS A 140 13.05 6.34 -19.11
CA CYS A 140 14.21 6.59 -18.26
C CYS A 140 15.12 5.36 -18.10
N GLY A 141 14.89 4.27 -18.84
CA GLY A 141 15.73 3.08 -18.81
C GLY A 141 15.48 2.13 -17.63
N LEU A 142 14.35 2.25 -16.92
CA LEU A 142 13.98 1.22 -15.93
C LEU A 142 13.48 -0.03 -16.65
N GLY A 143 14.05 -1.18 -16.31
CA GLY A 143 13.45 -2.47 -16.64
C GLY A 143 12.27 -2.81 -15.73
N GLU A 144 11.52 -3.86 -16.06
CA GLU A 144 10.28 -4.22 -15.33
C GLU A 144 10.46 -4.37 -13.82
N LYS A 145 11.57 -4.99 -13.39
CA LYS A 145 11.86 -5.17 -11.95
C LYS A 145 12.00 -3.84 -11.23
N ALA A 146 12.74 -2.90 -11.80
CA ALA A 146 12.93 -1.57 -11.21
C ALA A 146 11.62 -0.76 -11.26
N ALA A 147 10.86 -0.85 -12.35
CA ALA A 147 9.55 -0.19 -12.43
C ALA A 147 8.58 -0.72 -11.36
N ALA A 148 8.61 -2.03 -11.07
CA ALA A 148 7.81 -2.62 -9.99
C ALA A 148 8.16 -2.01 -8.61
N VAL A 149 9.42 -1.68 -8.35
CA VAL A 149 9.85 -1.02 -7.11
C VAL A 149 9.28 0.39 -7.01
N ILE A 150 9.22 1.15 -8.12
CA ILE A 150 8.57 2.47 -8.13
C ILE A 150 7.06 2.35 -7.84
N PHE A 151 6.39 1.35 -8.44
CA PHE A 151 4.98 1.08 -8.15
C PHE A 151 4.77 0.73 -6.68
N GLN A 152 5.69 -0.05 -6.08
CA GLN A 152 5.69 -0.34 -4.65
C GLN A 152 5.88 0.93 -3.81
N ALA A 153 6.84 1.79 -4.14
CA ALA A 153 7.08 3.05 -3.44
C ALA A 153 5.83 3.94 -3.45
N ILE A 154 5.17 4.06 -4.61
CA ILE A 154 3.91 4.81 -4.73
C ILE A 154 2.80 4.16 -3.91
N ARG A 155 2.71 2.82 -3.88
CA ARG A 155 1.73 2.10 -3.05
C ARG A 155 1.92 2.34 -1.56
N VAL A 156 3.17 2.31 -1.10
CA VAL A 156 3.55 2.61 0.29
C VAL A 156 3.08 4.02 0.66
N GLU A 157 3.36 5.00 -0.18
CA GLU A 157 2.88 6.38 0.02
C GLU A 157 1.36 6.49 -0.03
N THR A 158 0.70 5.83 -1.00
CA THR A 158 -0.76 5.88 -1.19
C THR A 158 -1.51 5.41 0.04
N ASN A 159 -0.98 4.41 0.74
CA ASN A 159 -1.65 3.74 1.85
C ASN A 159 -1.03 4.05 3.23
N ASP A 160 -0.09 5.00 3.28
CA ASP A 160 0.64 5.38 4.50
C ASP A 160 1.23 4.14 5.22
N GLU A 161 1.74 3.16 4.46
CA GLU A 161 2.07 1.82 4.99
C GLU A 161 3.14 1.91 6.11
N LEU A 162 4.20 2.68 5.89
CA LEU A 162 5.28 2.82 6.87
C LEU A 162 4.88 3.67 8.08
N GLU A 163 4.04 4.70 7.89
CA GLU A 163 3.54 5.52 9.00
C GLU A 163 2.61 4.70 9.91
N ASN A 164 1.74 3.88 9.31
CA ASN A 164 0.90 2.94 10.06
C ASN A 164 1.72 1.89 10.80
N LEU A 165 2.77 1.35 10.18
CA LEU A 165 3.69 0.43 10.83
C LEU A 165 4.40 1.09 12.01
N LYS A 166 4.89 2.32 11.85
CA LYS A 166 5.55 3.07 12.91
C LYS A 166 4.62 3.27 14.11
N LYS A 167 3.40 3.77 13.89
CA LYS A 167 2.38 3.97 14.95
C LYS A 167 2.08 2.67 15.69
N PHE A 168 1.96 1.56 14.95
CA PHE A 168 1.77 0.25 15.55
C PHE A 168 2.94 -0.15 16.44
N LEU A 169 4.18 -0.03 15.95
CA LEU A 169 5.38 -0.43 16.71
C LEU A 169 5.59 0.38 17.98
N GLU A 170 5.11 1.63 18.02
CA GLU A 170 5.15 2.49 19.21
C GLU A 170 4.25 1.96 20.34
N VAL A 171 3.08 1.41 20.02
CA VAL A 171 2.12 0.90 21.02
C VAL A 171 2.18 -0.60 21.24
N PHE A 172 2.80 -1.33 20.31
CA PHE A 172 2.84 -2.79 20.29
C PHE A 172 3.29 -3.44 21.61
N PRO A 173 4.38 -2.98 22.28
CA PRO A 173 4.81 -3.59 23.54
C PRO A 173 3.76 -3.51 24.66
N ASP A 174 2.96 -2.44 24.69
CA ASP A 174 1.95 -2.24 25.73
C ASP A 174 0.72 -3.13 25.53
N CYS A 175 0.48 -3.60 24.31
CA CYS A 175 -0.61 -4.49 23.94
C CYS A 175 -0.36 -5.97 24.30
N LEU A 176 0.87 -6.33 24.70
CA LEU A 176 1.22 -7.70 25.05
C LEU A 176 1.09 -7.97 26.54
N THR A 177 0.77 -9.22 26.89
CA THR A 177 0.89 -9.73 28.26
C THR A 177 2.37 -9.77 28.67
N SER A 178 2.64 -9.70 29.98
CA SER A 178 4.01 -9.81 30.48
C SER A 178 4.52 -11.23 30.24
N GLY A 179 5.66 -11.36 29.56
CA GLY A 179 6.31 -12.63 29.24
C GLY A 179 7.83 -12.48 29.20
#